data_AF-A0A0Q8EGU0-F1
#
_entry.id   AF-A0A0Q8EGU0-F1
#
_cell.length_a   1.000
_cell.length_b   1.000
_cell.length_c   1.000
_cell.angle_alpha   90.00
_cell.angle_beta   90.00
_cell.angle_gamma   90.00
#
_symmetry.space_group_name_H-M   'P 1'
#
loop_
_entity.id
_entity.type
_entity.pdbx_description
1 polymer ?
#
loop_
_entity_poly.entity_id
_entity_poly.type
_entity_poly.pdbx_seq_one_letter_code
_entity_poly.pdbx_strand_id
1 'polypeptide(L)'
;MTTAPVDEADSPVGLALEGTLHSEVHARLHEILGDIDPQRLELAADALVALFTGWHGAASQLAGDELLDAVRHYRDDEWLAACPLSQVGDGDLATRLRVVRRLIRDQVDACFGTSPSERLLHATFVRGYFDAAGHQLAHRDLHMSRSTYYRMLRRGRARLLAVTGPAL
;
A
#
# COMPACT_ATOMS: atom_id res chain seq x y z
N MET A 1 -17.59 14.12 32.96
CA MET A 1 -18.20 12.82 32.62
C MET A 1 -17.53 12.32 31.35
N THR A 2 -16.81 11.22 31.49
CA THR A 2 -15.95 10.54 30.51
C THR A 2 -16.74 10.01 29.33
N THR A 3 -16.32 10.34 28.10
CA THR A 3 -16.69 9.62 26.88
C THR A 3 -15.48 8.86 26.37
N ALA A 4 -15.66 7.56 26.21
CA ALA A 4 -14.68 6.53 25.87
C ALA A 4 -14.02 6.73 24.48
N PRO A 5 -12.81 6.17 24.27
CA PRO A 5 -12.20 6.10 22.94
C PRO A 5 -12.94 5.07 22.08
N VAL A 6 -13.27 5.45 20.84
CA VAL A 6 -13.83 4.53 19.85
C VAL A 6 -12.67 3.82 19.16
N ASP A 7 -12.78 2.51 19.24
CA ASP A 7 -11.90 1.47 18.73
C ASP A 7 -11.62 1.62 17.23
N GLU A 8 -10.33 1.55 16.89
CA GLU A 8 -9.76 1.62 15.55
C GLU A 8 -9.80 0.21 14.95
N ALA A 9 -11.01 -0.30 14.68
CA ALA A 9 -11.18 -1.64 14.11
C ALA A 9 -10.99 -1.63 12.59
N ASP A 10 -9.91 -2.31 12.19
CA ASP A 10 -9.87 -3.30 11.12
C ASP A 10 -10.36 -2.90 9.72
N SER A 11 -9.39 -2.63 8.84
CA SER A 11 -9.57 -2.81 7.40
C SER A 11 -9.61 -4.32 7.08
N PRO A 12 -10.75 -4.90 6.68
CA PRO A 12 -10.97 -6.36 6.69
C PRO A 12 -10.16 -7.15 5.65
N VAL A 13 -9.45 -6.46 4.74
CA VAL A 13 -8.69 -7.10 3.65
C VAL A 13 -7.19 -7.19 3.96
N GLY A 14 -6.64 -6.28 4.77
CA GLY A 14 -5.25 -6.34 5.23
C GLY A 14 -5.02 -7.48 6.21
N LEU A 15 -5.94 -7.59 7.18
CA LEU A 15 -5.91 -8.61 8.24
C LEU A 15 -6.22 -10.01 7.73
N ALA A 16 -7.03 -10.12 6.67
CA ALA A 16 -7.32 -11.41 6.06
C ALA A 16 -6.06 -12.05 5.48
N LEU A 17 -5.14 -11.24 4.92
CA LEU A 17 -3.88 -11.73 4.34
C LEU A 17 -2.79 -11.93 5.41
N GLU A 18 -2.70 -11.04 6.39
CA GLU A 18 -1.80 -11.20 7.55
C GLU A 18 -2.19 -12.40 8.40
N GLY A 19 -3.49 -12.62 8.64
CA GLY A 19 -4.01 -13.79 9.34
C GLY A 19 -3.71 -15.10 8.61
N THR A 20 -3.84 -15.14 7.28
CA THR A 20 -3.42 -16.32 6.50
C THR A 20 -1.92 -16.56 6.57
N LEU A 21 -1.08 -15.53 6.41
CA LEU A 21 0.36 -15.67 6.46
C LEU A 21 0.84 -16.12 7.85
N HIS A 22 0.27 -15.53 8.91
CA HIS A 22 0.53 -15.90 10.29
C HIS A 22 0.18 -17.37 10.55
N SER A 23 -1.02 -17.80 10.13
CA SER A 23 -1.45 -19.19 10.30
C SER A 23 -0.57 -20.19 9.54
N GLU A 24 -0.09 -19.83 8.35
CA GLU A 24 0.79 -20.64 7.51
C GLU A 24 2.20 -20.76 8.12
N VAL A 25 2.74 -19.64 8.61
CA VAL A 25 4.04 -19.57 9.29
C VAL A 25 3.99 -20.36 10.60
N HIS A 26 2.94 -20.19 11.40
CA HIS A 26 2.73 -20.94 12.64
C HIS A 26 2.69 -22.46 12.37
N ALA A 27 1.94 -22.89 11.35
CA ALA A 27 1.86 -24.30 10.97
C ALA A 27 3.22 -24.87 10.53
N ARG A 28 4.00 -24.11 9.75
CA ARG A 28 5.34 -24.53 9.30
C ARG A 28 6.38 -24.55 10.43
N LEU A 29 6.33 -23.58 11.33
CA LEU A 29 7.20 -23.58 12.50
C LEU A 29 6.90 -24.75 13.43
N HIS A 30 5.63 -25.11 13.62
CA HIS A 30 5.24 -26.28 14.39
C HIS A 30 5.78 -27.58 13.78
N GLU A 31 5.69 -27.71 12.45
CA GLU A 31 6.19 -28.87 11.70
C GLU A 31 7.71 -29.03 11.82
N ILE A 32 8.46 -27.92 11.76
CA ILE A 32 9.93 -27.91 11.77
C ILE A 32 10.50 -28.07 13.18
N LEU A 33 9.86 -27.43 14.17
CA LEU A 33 10.42 -27.30 15.52
C LEU A 33 9.80 -28.28 16.53
N GLY A 34 8.72 -28.99 16.18
CA GLY A 34 8.10 -30.01 17.03
C GLY A 34 7.47 -29.42 18.29
N ASP A 35 7.67 -30.08 19.43
CA ASP A 35 7.00 -29.86 20.73
C ASP A 35 7.49 -28.57 21.45
N ILE A 36 7.38 -27.44 20.75
CA ILE A 36 7.58 -26.11 21.30
C ILE A 36 6.29 -25.63 21.97
N ASP A 37 6.45 -24.96 23.09
CA ASP A 37 5.39 -24.22 23.79
C ASP A 37 4.58 -23.35 22.79
N PRO A 38 3.25 -23.57 22.66
CA PRO A 38 2.39 -22.84 21.73
C PRO A 38 2.51 -21.32 21.82
N GLN A 39 2.77 -20.76 23.02
CA GLN A 39 2.96 -19.32 23.17
C GLN A 39 4.26 -18.82 22.53
N ARG A 40 5.32 -19.63 22.59
CA ARG A 40 6.60 -19.32 21.93
C ARG A 40 6.51 -19.47 20.42
N LEU A 41 5.70 -20.42 19.95
CA LEU A 41 5.43 -20.63 18.54
C LEU A 41 4.66 -19.45 17.93
N GLU A 42 3.64 -18.97 18.64
CA GLU A 42 2.88 -17.77 18.24
C GLU A 42 3.76 -16.53 18.16
N LEU A 43 4.58 -16.27 19.20
CA LEU A 43 5.54 -15.16 19.21
C LEU A 43 6.57 -15.26 18.08
N ALA A 44 7.00 -16.48 17.72
CA ALA A 44 7.91 -16.70 16.61
C ALA A 44 7.24 -16.46 15.25
N ALA A 45 5.97 -16.84 15.10
CA ALA A 45 5.19 -16.57 13.91
C ALA A 45 4.97 -15.05 13.74
N ASP A 46 4.56 -14.35 14.79
CA ASP A 46 4.41 -12.89 14.80
C ASP A 46 5.72 -12.19 14.43
N ALA A 47 6.83 -12.60 15.04
CA ALA A 47 8.14 -12.00 14.79
C ALA A 47 8.61 -12.25 13.34
N LEU A 48 8.33 -13.44 12.79
CA LEU A 48 8.68 -13.77 11.40
C LEU A 48 7.79 -13.03 10.41
N VAL A 49 6.49 -12.91 10.67
CA VAL A 49 5.58 -12.08 9.85
C VAL A 49 6.03 -10.62 9.87
N ALA A 50 6.37 -10.08 11.04
CA ALA A 50 6.88 -8.71 11.16
C ALA A 50 8.23 -8.51 10.45
N LEU A 51 9.13 -9.49 10.53
CA LEU A 51 10.40 -9.48 9.79
C LEU A 51 10.19 -9.57 8.29
N PHE A 52 9.29 -10.44 7.83
CA PHE A 52 9.05 -10.69 6.42
C PHE A 52 8.34 -9.51 5.76
N THR A 53 7.35 -8.94 6.43
CA THR A 53 6.65 -7.72 6.00
C THR A 53 7.56 -6.50 6.06
N GLY A 54 8.40 -6.36 7.10
CA GLY A 54 9.40 -5.30 7.21
C GLY A 54 10.48 -5.38 6.12
N TRP A 55 10.98 -6.58 5.82
CA TRP A 55 11.98 -6.80 4.76
C TRP A 55 11.41 -6.55 3.37
N HIS A 56 10.19 -7.04 3.09
CA HIS A 56 9.52 -6.77 1.81
C HIS A 56 9.14 -5.30 1.67
N GLY A 57 8.73 -4.63 2.76
CA GLY A 57 8.43 -3.20 2.75
C GLY A 57 9.65 -2.35 2.38
N ALA A 58 10.82 -2.69 2.91
CA ALA A 58 12.06 -1.99 2.59
C ALA A 58 12.55 -2.28 1.15
N ALA A 59 12.46 -3.54 0.69
CA ALA A 59 12.92 -3.95 -0.63
C ALA A 59 11.99 -3.49 -1.78
N SER A 60 10.74 -3.13 -1.48
CA SER A 60 9.74 -2.73 -2.47
C SER A 60 9.51 -1.22 -2.53
N GLN A 61 10.24 -0.40 -1.76
CA GLN A 61 10.00 1.04 -1.68
C GLN A 61 10.57 1.80 -2.89
N LEU A 62 9.70 2.48 -3.64
CA LEU A 62 10.12 3.31 -4.77
C LEU A 62 10.55 4.70 -4.29
N ALA A 63 11.57 5.28 -4.95
CA ALA A 63 11.89 6.68 -4.77
C ALA A 63 10.77 7.59 -5.31
N GLY A 64 10.69 8.85 -4.86
CA GLY A 64 9.58 9.73 -5.20
C GLY A 64 9.31 9.92 -6.70
N ASP A 65 10.36 10.00 -7.53
CA ASP A 65 10.23 10.09 -8.99
C ASP A 65 9.69 8.78 -9.59
N GLU A 66 10.23 7.64 -9.16
CA GLU A 66 9.81 6.30 -9.60
C GLU A 66 8.37 5.99 -9.18
N LEU A 67 7.99 6.34 -7.95
CA LEU A 67 6.64 6.19 -7.45
C LEU A 67 5.67 7.05 -8.27
N LEU A 68 6.05 8.29 -8.60
CA LEU A 68 5.21 9.13 -9.44
C LEU A 68 5.07 8.57 -10.86
N ASP A 69 6.11 7.96 -11.42
CA ASP A 69 6.03 7.31 -12.73
C ASP A 69 5.18 6.04 -12.70
N ALA A 70 5.32 5.23 -11.66
CA ALA A 70 4.48 4.05 -11.42
C ALA A 70 3.00 4.40 -11.27
N VAL A 71 2.70 5.50 -10.59
CA VAL A 71 1.33 6.03 -10.47
C VAL A 71 0.75 6.44 -11.84
N ARG A 72 1.55 7.03 -12.73
CA ARG A 72 1.10 7.42 -14.08
C ARG A 72 0.75 6.21 -14.94
N HIS A 73 1.48 5.11 -14.77
CA HIS A 73 1.31 3.87 -15.51
C HIS A 73 0.51 2.81 -14.74
N TYR A 74 -0.17 3.18 -13.65
CA TYR A 74 -0.90 2.25 -12.75
C TYR A 74 -1.90 1.33 -13.46
N ARG A 75 -2.42 1.76 -14.61
CA ARG A 75 -3.42 1.02 -15.40
C ARG A 75 -2.84 0.35 -16.65
N ASP A 76 -1.54 0.50 -16.87
CA ASP A 76 -0.83 -0.10 -17.98
C ASP A 76 -0.22 -1.43 -17.51
N ASP A 77 -0.87 -2.54 -17.87
CA ASP A 77 -0.43 -3.89 -17.50
C ASP A 77 0.93 -4.25 -18.08
N GLU A 78 1.28 -3.74 -19.27
CA GLU A 78 2.55 -4.01 -19.93
C GLU A 78 3.68 -3.29 -19.19
N TRP A 79 3.48 -2.00 -18.88
CA TRP A 79 4.44 -1.23 -18.09
C TRP A 79 4.63 -1.84 -16.69
N LEU A 80 3.53 -2.19 -16.01
CA LEU A 80 3.61 -2.79 -14.68
C LEU A 80 4.30 -4.16 -14.70
N ALA A 81 4.18 -4.93 -15.78
CA ALA A 81 4.91 -6.19 -15.93
C ALA A 81 6.43 -5.98 -16.05
N ALA A 82 6.86 -4.86 -16.64
CA ALA A 82 8.27 -4.49 -16.78
C ALA A 82 8.85 -3.73 -15.57
N CYS A 83 7.99 -3.22 -14.68
CA CYS A 83 8.37 -2.48 -13.48
C CYS A 83 9.22 -3.36 -12.53
N PRO A 84 10.27 -2.83 -11.85
CA PRO A 84 11.07 -3.58 -10.89
C PRO A 84 10.25 -4.27 -9.79
N LEU A 85 9.14 -3.66 -9.37
CA LEU A 85 8.22 -4.25 -8.39
C LEU A 85 7.59 -5.56 -8.85
N SER A 86 7.56 -5.85 -10.15
CA SER A 86 6.98 -7.08 -10.72
C SER A 86 7.80 -8.33 -10.43
N GLN A 87 9.03 -8.15 -9.94
CA GLN A 87 9.90 -9.23 -9.46
C GLN A 87 9.62 -9.62 -8.01
N VAL A 88 8.82 -8.81 -7.30
CA VAL A 88 8.42 -9.11 -5.92
C VAL A 88 7.24 -10.07 -5.95
N GLY A 89 7.53 -11.34 -5.66
CA GLY A 89 6.54 -12.39 -5.47
C GLY A 89 6.44 -13.40 -6.62
N ASP A 90 6.03 -14.61 -6.27
CA ASP A 90 5.81 -15.70 -7.21
C ASP A 90 4.35 -15.76 -7.67
N GLY A 91 4.12 -16.28 -8.88
CA GLY A 91 2.77 -16.53 -9.39
C GLY A 91 2.56 -16.15 -10.85
N ASP A 92 1.33 -16.31 -11.32
CA ASP A 92 0.94 -15.90 -12.66
C ASP A 92 1.01 -14.36 -12.83
N LEU A 93 1.00 -13.91 -14.09
CA LEU A 93 1.12 -12.48 -14.41
C LEU A 93 0.00 -11.66 -13.73
N ALA A 94 -1.23 -12.16 -13.71
CA ALA A 94 -2.36 -11.46 -13.12
C ALA A 94 -2.19 -11.23 -11.60
N THR A 95 -1.66 -12.23 -10.89
CA THR A 95 -1.38 -12.15 -9.46
C THR A 95 -0.25 -11.16 -9.19
N ARG A 96 0.84 -11.23 -9.95
CA ARG A 96 1.97 -10.28 -9.81
C ARG A 96 1.53 -8.84 -10.05
N LEU A 97 0.77 -8.57 -11.11
CA LEU A 97 0.25 -7.23 -11.39
C LEU A 97 -0.67 -6.71 -10.28
N ARG A 98 -1.48 -7.57 -9.66
CA ARG A 98 -2.31 -7.21 -8.50
C ARG A 98 -1.45 -6.83 -7.30
N VAL A 99 -0.39 -7.58 -7.03
CA VAL A 99 0.59 -7.28 -5.97
C VAL A 99 1.27 -5.95 -6.22
N VAL A 100 1.80 -5.71 -7.42
CA VAL A 100 2.44 -4.44 -7.81
C VAL A 100 1.51 -3.25 -7.59
N ARG A 101 0.25 -3.37 -8.04
CA ARG A 101 -0.76 -2.32 -7.84
C ARG A 101 -1.06 -2.06 -6.37
N ARG A 102 -1.06 -3.09 -5.54
CA ARG A 102 -1.24 -2.93 -4.10
C ARG A 102 -0.03 -2.21 -3.50
N LEU A 103 1.19 -2.62 -3.82
CA LEU A 103 2.42 -1.98 -3.33
C LEU A 103 2.48 -0.49 -3.68
N ILE A 104 2.16 -0.13 -4.93
CA ILE A 104 2.09 1.28 -5.36
C ILE A 104 1.04 2.04 -4.54
N ARG A 105 -0.15 1.44 -4.33
CA ARG A 105 -1.23 2.08 -3.57
C ARG A 105 -0.85 2.27 -2.11
N ASP A 106 -0.28 1.26 -1.47
CA ASP A 106 0.12 1.31 -0.06
C ASP A 106 1.19 2.41 0.16
N GLN A 107 2.17 2.53 -0.75
CA GLN A 107 3.16 3.62 -0.71
C GLN A 107 2.53 5.00 -0.92
N VAL A 108 1.61 5.12 -1.88
CA VAL A 108 0.88 6.39 -2.09
C VAL A 108 0.08 6.75 -0.86
N ASP A 109 -0.64 5.80 -0.26
CA ASP A 109 -1.47 6.03 0.92
C ASP A 109 -0.61 6.49 2.11
N ALA A 110 0.58 5.90 2.30
CA ALA A 110 1.55 6.30 3.32
C ALA A 110 2.14 7.72 3.12
N CYS A 111 2.02 8.32 1.93
CA CYS A 111 2.51 9.68 1.68
C CYS A 111 1.62 10.78 2.31
N PHE A 112 0.36 10.47 2.62
CA PHE A 112 -0.63 11.45 3.05
C PHE A 112 -0.98 11.31 4.53
N GLY A 113 -1.36 12.43 5.14
CA GLY A 113 -1.80 12.43 6.54
C GLY A 113 -3.28 12.08 6.71
N THR A 114 -3.73 12.07 7.97
CA THR A 114 -5.13 11.74 8.33
C THR A 114 -6.02 12.96 8.53
N SER A 115 -5.47 14.19 8.50
CA SER A 115 -6.27 15.41 8.68
C SER A 115 -7.31 15.59 7.56
N PRO A 116 -8.42 16.33 7.77
CA PRO A 116 -9.43 16.53 6.73
C PRO A 116 -8.86 17.08 5.41
N SER A 117 -7.89 18.00 5.47
CA SER A 117 -7.22 18.54 4.29
C SER A 117 -6.34 17.50 3.59
N GLU A 118 -5.66 16.65 4.36
CA GLU A 118 -4.82 15.57 3.83
C GLU A 118 -5.67 14.49 3.17
N ARG A 119 -6.79 14.08 3.79
CA ARG A 119 -7.74 13.14 3.19
C ARG A 119 -8.31 13.64 1.87
N LEU A 120 -8.62 14.94 1.79
CA LEU A 120 -9.10 15.54 0.54
C LEU A 120 -8.00 15.58 -0.54
N LEU A 121 -6.75 15.85 -0.15
CA LEU A 121 -5.60 15.82 -1.04
C LEU A 121 -5.34 14.41 -1.58
N HIS A 122 -5.36 13.42 -0.69
CA HIS A 122 -5.25 11.99 -1.00
C HIS A 122 -6.37 11.55 -1.95
N ALA A 123 -7.63 11.84 -1.62
CA ALA A 123 -8.78 11.52 -2.47
C ALA A 123 -8.68 12.15 -3.87
N THR A 124 -8.19 13.39 -3.94
CA THR A 124 -7.92 14.08 -5.22
C THR A 124 -6.89 13.33 -6.07
N PHE A 125 -5.84 12.84 -5.42
CA PHE A 125 -4.76 12.11 -6.06
C PHE A 125 -5.21 10.72 -6.52
N VAL A 126 -5.79 9.92 -5.62
CA VAL A 126 -6.29 8.57 -5.88
C VAL A 126 -7.33 8.56 -6.99
N ARG A 127 -8.36 9.42 -6.90
CA ARG A 127 -9.39 9.49 -7.97
C ARG A 127 -8.82 9.95 -9.31
N GLY A 128 -7.75 10.75 -9.28
CA GLY A 128 -7.12 11.23 -10.49
C GLY A 128 -6.35 10.16 -11.24
N TYR A 129 -5.68 9.27 -10.52
CA TYR A 129 -4.69 8.33 -11.08
C TYR A 129 -5.15 6.87 -11.08
N PHE A 130 -5.86 6.43 -10.04
CA PHE A 130 -6.20 5.03 -9.86
C PHE A 130 -7.59 4.68 -10.40
N ASP A 131 -8.50 5.66 -10.40
CA ASP A 131 -9.86 5.41 -10.88
C ASP A 131 -9.97 5.39 -12.40
N ALA A 132 -10.94 4.61 -12.90
CA ALA A 132 -11.08 4.37 -14.33
C ALA A 132 -11.39 5.66 -15.13
N ALA A 133 -12.05 6.60 -14.46
CA ALA A 133 -12.59 7.83 -14.99
C ALA A 133 -11.53 8.96 -15.13
N GLY A 134 -10.42 8.85 -14.41
CA GLY A 134 -9.30 9.79 -14.43
C GLY A 134 -9.64 11.23 -14.03
N HIS A 135 -8.72 12.16 -14.33
CA HIS A 135 -8.80 13.56 -13.89
C HIS A 135 -10.06 14.32 -14.34
N GLN A 136 -10.63 13.98 -15.51
CA GLN A 136 -11.77 14.71 -16.09
C GLN A 136 -13.04 14.58 -15.26
N LEU A 137 -13.27 13.41 -14.67
CA LEU A 137 -14.44 13.13 -13.84
C LEU A 137 -14.13 13.34 -12.35
N ALA A 138 -12.89 13.08 -11.92
CA ALA A 138 -12.48 13.21 -10.52
C ALA A 138 -12.83 14.58 -9.90
N HIS A 139 -12.63 15.68 -10.63
CA HIS A 139 -12.94 17.00 -10.07
C HIS A 139 -14.44 17.23 -9.85
N ARG A 140 -15.30 16.63 -10.69
CA ARG A 140 -16.75 16.71 -10.56
C ARG A 140 -17.22 15.89 -9.37
N ASP A 141 -16.69 14.68 -9.24
CA ASP A 141 -17.06 13.75 -8.17
C ASP A 141 -16.58 14.22 -6.79
N LEU A 142 -15.58 15.09 -6.76
CA LEU A 142 -15.08 15.75 -5.54
C LEU A 142 -15.76 17.11 -5.28
N HIS A 143 -16.73 17.51 -6.11
CA HIS A 143 -17.39 18.81 -6.05
C HIS A 143 -16.40 20.00 -6.06
N MET A 144 -15.33 19.87 -6.84
CA MET A 144 -14.28 20.86 -6.95
C MET A 144 -14.33 21.61 -8.27
N SER A 145 -13.96 22.89 -8.23
CA SER A 145 -13.59 23.59 -9.46
C SER A 145 -12.38 22.92 -10.09
N ARG A 146 -12.29 22.97 -11.43
CA ARG A 146 -11.16 22.41 -12.18
C ARG A 146 -9.81 23.01 -11.73
N SER A 147 -9.76 24.32 -11.49
CA SER A 147 -8.55 25.01 -11.04
C SER A 147 -8.14 24.60 -9.62
N THR A 148 -9.08 24.46 -8.69
CA THR A 148 -8.79 23.96 -7.34
C THR A 148 -8.27 22.52 -7.40
N TYR A 149 -8.89 21.66 -8.22
CA TYR A 149 -8.47 20.27 -8.42
C TYR A 149 -7.01 20.17 -8.88
N TYR A 150 -6.62 20.87 -9.96
CA TYR A 150 -5.24 20.79 -10.45
C TYR A 150 -4.21 21.40 -9.49
N ARG A 151 -4.58 22.42 -8.71
CA ARG A 151 -3.71 22.94 -7.64
C ARG A 151 -3.46 21.88 -6.56
N MET A 152 -4.49 21.15 -6.16
CA MET A 152 -4.34 20.06 -5.19
C MET A 152 -3.57 18.89 -5.79
N LEU A 153 -3.84 18.51 -7.04
CA LEU A 153 -3.08 17.47 -7.74
C LEU A 153 -1.58 17.80 -7.79
N ARG A 154 -1.21 19.06 -8.07
CA ARG A 154 0.19 19.51 -8.05
C ARG A 154 0.81 19.36 -6.66
N ARG A 155 0.08 19.67 -5.59
CA ARG A 155 0.54 19.47 -4.20
C ARG A 155 0.72 17.98 -3.88
N GLY A 156 -0.21 17.13 -4.30
CA GLY A 156 -0.10 15.68 -4.11
C GLY A 156 1.13 15.11 -4.82
N ARG A 157 1.41 15.54 -6.06
CA ARG A 157 2.64 15.17 -6.77
C ARG A 157 3.89 15.59 -6.01
N ALA A 158 3.95 16.84 -5.53
CA ALA A 158 5.08 17.32 -4.75
C ALA A 158 5.30 16.51 -3.45
N ARG A 159 4.22 15.94 -2.88
CA ARG A 159 4.30 15.07 -1.71
C ARG A 159 4.99 13.74 -2.03
N LEU A 160 4.60 13.08 -3.12
CA LEU A 160 5.25 11.85 -3.58
C LEU A 160 6.72 12.08 -3.92
N LEU A 161 7.04 13.19 -4.59
CA LEU A 161 8.42 13.55 -4.93
C LEU A 161 9.32 13.77 -3.70
N ALA A 162 8.74 14.06 -2.53
CA ALA A 162 9.48 14.18 -1.28
C ALA A 162 9.79 12.83 -0.61
N VAL A 163 9.24 11.73 -1.12
CA VAL A 163 9.55 10.37 -0.64
C VAL A 163 10.98 10.03 -1.01
N THR A 164 11.79 9.79 0.01
CA THR A 164 13.13 9.25 -0.18
C THR A 164 13.03 7.73 -0.12
N GLY A 165 13.20 7.08 -1.26
CA GLY A 165 13.35 5.62 -1.31
C GLY A 165 14.77 5.21 -0.87
N PRO A 166 15.01 3.92 -0.61
CA PRO A 166 16.37 3.42 -0.50
C PRO A 166 17.11 3.74 -1.81
N ALA A 167 18.34 4.27 -1.71
CA ALA A 167 19.19 4.41 -2.87
C ALA A 167 19.47 3.01 -3.43
N LEU A 168 18.95 2.70 -4.62
CA LEU A 168 19.26 1.48 -5.35
C LEU A 168 20.76 1.39 -5.67
#